data_AF-A0A1Q7VEN2-F1
#
_entry.id   AF-A0A1Q7VEN2-F1
#
_cell.length_a   1.000
_cell.length_b   1.000
_cell.length_c   1.000
_cell.angle_alpha   90.00
_cell.angle_beta   90.00
_cell.angle_gamma   90.00
#
_symmetry.space_group_name_H-M   'P 1'
#
loop_
_entity.id
_entity.type
_entity.pdbx_description
1 polymer ?
#
loop_
_entity_poly.entity_id
_entity_poly.type
_entity_poly.pdbx_seq_one_letter_code
_entity_poly.pdbx_strand_id
1 'polypeptide(L)'
;MRTETGGSLQIRAGAARLLLSGSSSATLTLEIDRPAAILTTGSAVFSTANSKAFTFHVAAAVIRPSTDLPTIGQVMVLNPKEFLVKSVRGSLRIAVEDDVREIPEGVAYRVVLDPTAAEPEPQGPRGAGAKDHKWPIKKPKFIWIPISLAIIGTVWAVHEALESPDRP
;
A
#
# COMPACT_ATOMS: atom_id res chain seq x y z
N MET A 1 16.10 -5.76 6.48
CA MET A 1 15.46 -6.71 7.40
C MET A 1 14.54 -7.61 6.61
N ARG A 2 14.45 -8.89 6.98
CA ARG A 2 13.68 -9.90 6.25
C ARG A 2 13.06 -10.89 7.22
N THR A 3 11.87 -11.38 6.90
CA THR A 3 11.19 -12.46 7.62
C THR A 3 11.19 -13.73 6.79
N GLU A 4 11.28 -14.87 7.46
CA GLU A 4 11.06 -16.19 6.85
C GLU A 4 9.55 -16.45 6.66
N THR A 5 9.19 -17.55 5.99
CA THR A 5 7.80 -17.80 5.56
C THR A 5 6.78 -17.86 6.70
N GLY A 6 7.13 -18.47 7.83
CA GLY A 6 6.30 -18.46 9.04
C GLY A 6 6.65 -17.36 10.04
N GLY A 7 7.60 -16.48 9.71
CA GLY A 7 8.12 -15.48 10.63
C GLY A 7 7.27 -14.22 10.67
N SER A 8 7.48 -13.41 11.70
CA SER A 8 7.04 -12.02 11.74
C SER A 8 8.08 -11.17 12.47
N LEU A 9 8.09 -9.87 12.20
CA LEU A 9 8.99 -8.93 12.87
C LEU A 9 8.23 -7.66 13.21
N GLN A 10 8.17 -7.33 14.50
CA GLN A 10 7.60 -6.08 14.97
C GLN A 10 8.71 -5.13 15.42
N ILE A 11 8.66 -3.90 14.92
CA ILE A 11 9.58 -2.82 15.25
C ILE A 11 8.78 -1.65 15.80
N ARG A 12 9.34 -1.00 16.82
CA ARG A 12 8.85 0.28 17.32
C ARG A 12 9.93 1.33 17.10
N ALA A 13 9.56 2.45 16.51
CA ALA A 13 10.43 3.60 16.32
C ALA A 13 9.66 4.87 16.70
N GLY A 14 9.99 5.44 17.87
CA GLY A 14 9.26 6.57 18.44
C GLY A 14 7.78 6.27 18.62
N ALA A 15 6.93 7.12 18.02
CA ALA A 15 5.48 7.00 18.05
C ALA A 15 4.90 6.12 16.92
N ALA A 16 5.76 5.38 16.21
CA ALA A 16 5.39 4.47 15.14
C ALA A 16 5.70 3.00 15.48
N ARG A 17 4.90 2.10 14.92
CA ARG A 17 5.16 0.66 14.91
C ARG A 17 5.04 0.15 13.48
N LEU A 18 5.90 -0.81 13.14
CA LEU A 18 5.87 -1.55 11.90
C LEU A 18 5.84 -3.04 12.23
N LEU A 19 4.86 -3.75 11.70
CA LEU A 19 4.77 -5.20 11.72
C LEU A 19 5.01 -5.72 10.30
N LEU A 20 6.08 -6.48 10.13
CA LEU A 20 6.43 -7.15 8.89
C LEU A 20 5.93 -8.60 8.97
N SER A 21 5.08 -9.01 8.02
CA SER A 21 4.51 -10.36 7.95
C SER A 21 5.55 -11.38 7.46
N GLY A 22 5.21 -12.67 7.40
CA GLY A 22 6.06 -13.70 6.81
C GLY A 22 6.41 -13.44 5.35
N SER A 23 7.54 -14.00 4.88
CA SER A 23 8.03 -13.85 3.51
C SER A 23 8.17 -12.39 3.04
N SER A 24 8.52 -11.48 3.93
CA SER A 24 8.53 -10.04 3.65
C SER A 24 9.92 -9.43 3.86
N SER A 25 10.20 -8.35 3.14
CA SER A 25 11.49 -7.67 3.18
C SER A 25 11.29 -6.16 3.20
N ALA A 26 11.98 -5.50 4.12
CA ALA A 26 11.93 -4.06 4.25
C ALA A 26 13.30 -3.48 4.67
N THR A 27 13.49 -2.19 4.42
CA THR A 27 14.62 -1.41 4.93
C THR A 27 14.07 -0.35 5.87
N LEU A 28 14.66 -0.23 7.08
CA LEU A 28 14.37 0.87 7.99
C LEU A 28 15.40 1.97 7.73
N THR A 29 14.94 3.21 7.65
CA THR A 29 15.80 4.37 7.44
C THR A 29 15.30 5.55 8.27
N LEU A 30 16.08 6.63 8.27
CA LEU A 30 15.71 7.91 8.86
C LEU A 30 15.60 8.94 7.74
N GLU A 31 14.44 9.57 7.58
CA GLU A 31 14.18 10.59 6.59
C GLU A 31 13.84 11.90 7.30
N ILE A 32 14.74 12.89 7.25
CA ILE A 32 14.55 14.19 7.92
C ILE A 32 14.19 13.97 9.41
N ASP A 33 15.05 13.25 10.12
CA ASP A 33 14.90 12.88 11.54
C ASP A 33 13.61 12.12 11.90
N ARG A 34 12.96 11.52 10.89
CA ARG A 34 11.75 10.71 11.08
C ARG A 34 12.00 9.26 10.70
N PRO A 35 11.55 8.30 11.51
CA PRO A 35 11.57 6.90 11.11
C PRO A 35 10.81 6.68 9.81
N ALA A 36 11.44 5.95 8.90
CA ALA A 36 10.84 5.56 7.64
C ALA A 36 11.11 4.09 7.33
N ALA A 37 10.19 3.45 6.62
CA ALA A 37 10.36 2.08 6.14
C ALA A 37 10.14 2.00 4.64
N ILE A 38 10.94 1.20 3.96
CA ILE A 38 10.81 0.90 2.53
C ILE A 38 10.48 -0.59 2.41
N LEU A 39 9.24 -0.91 2.04
CA LEU A 39 8.81 -2.30 1.81
C LEU A 39 9.15 -2.70 0.38
N THR A 40 9.93 -3.77 0.22
CA THR A 40 10.34 -4.28 -1.11
C THR A 40 9.57 -5.52 -1.53
N THR A 41 9.24 -6.41 -0.59
CA THR A 41 8.43 -7.61 -0.86
C THR A 41 7.52 -7.96 0.31
N GLY A 42 6.44 -8.69 0.02
CA GLY A 42 5.53 -9.23 1.02
C GLY A 42 4.54 -8.18 1.54
N SER A 43 4.25 -8.21 2.84
CA SER A 43 3.26 -7.32 3.45
C SER A 43 3.71 -6.76 4.79
N ALA A 44 3.21 -5.57 5.09
CA ALA A 44 3.42 -4.93 6.37
C ALA A 44 2.17 -4.17 6.83
N VAL A 45 2.04 -4.04 8.15
CA VAL A 45 1.10 -3.14 8.80
C VAL A 45 1.92 -2.10 9.55
N PHE A 46 1.59 -0.83 9.40
CA PHE A 46 2.16 0.22 10.22
C PHE A 46 1.07 0.92 11.03
N SER A 47 1.44 1.40 12.20
CA SER A 47 0.60 2.26 13.03
C SER A 47 1.41 3.44 13.52
N THR A 48 0.80 4.62 13.57
CA THR A 48 1.45 5.84 14.03
C THR A 48 0.48 6.68 14.85
N ALA A 49 0.98 7.40 15.85
CA ALA A 49 0.16 8.28 16.68
C ALA A 49 -0.18 9.62 15.98
N ASN A 50 0.61 10.06 15.00
CA ASN A 50 0.40 11.32 14.25
C ASN A 50 1.04 11.29 12.85
N SER A 51 0.81 12.33 12.04
CA SER A 51 1.27 12.40 10.63
C SER A 51 2.79 12.54 10.46
N LYS A 52 3.48 12.96 11.53
CA LYS A 52 4.92 13.29 11.50
C LYS A 52 5.80 12.18 12.05
N ALA A 53 5.23 11.14 12.64
CA ALA A 53 6.01 10.11 13.32
C ALA A 53 6.52 8.98 12.40
N PHE A 54 6.02 8.88 11.16
CA PHE A 54 6.42 7.81 10.26
C PHE A 54 6.22 8.14 8.77
N THR A 55 7.12 7.65 7.92
CA THR A 55 6.92 7.61 6.46
C THR A 55 7.04 6.16 5.98
N PHE A 56 6.07 5.70 5.18
CA PHE A 56 6.11 4.36 4.60
C PHE A 56 6.28 4.45 3.08
N HIS A 57 7.30 3.80 2.54
CA HIS A 57 7.61 3.77 1.11
C HIS A 57 7.32 2.37 0.56
N VAL A 58 6.75 2.32 -0.64
CA VAL A 58 6.53 1.08 -1.39
C VAL A 58 6.59 1.39 -2.88
N ALA A 59 7.45 0.65 -3.60
CA ALA A 59 7.76 0.97 -5.00
C ALA A 59 8.08 2.48 -5.16
N ALA A 60 7.36 3.21 -6.02
CA ALA A 60 7.54 4.66 -6.20
C ALA A 60 6.60 5.52 -5.32
N ALA A 61 5.81 4.90 -4.44
CA ALA A 61 4.81 5.56 -3.64
C ALA A 61 5.29 5.88 -2.22
N VAL A 62 4.90 7.05 -1.73
CA VAL A 62 5.10 7.49 -0.35
C VAL A 62 3.74 7.55 0.35
N ILE A 63 3.59 6.83 1.45
CA ILE A 63 2.37 6.74 2.27
C ILE A 63 2.62 7.40 3.62
N ARG A 64 1.71 8.29 4.00
CA ARG A 64 1.69 8.97 5.30
C ARG A 64 0.25 9.07 5.81
N PRO A 65 0.02 9.28 7.12
CA PRO A 65 -1.30 9.70 7.60
C PRO A 65 -1.70 11.04 6.97
N SER A 66 -2.98 11.22 6.67
CA SER A 66 -3.51 12.52 6.22
C SER A 66 -3.70 13.52 7.36
N THR A 67 -3.80 13.04 8.61
CA THR A 67 -4.09 13.85 9.80
C THR A 67 -3.15 13.50 10.95
N ASP A 68 -3.17 14.33 12.01
CA ASP A 68 -2.41 14.07 13.25
C ASP A 68 -3.11 13.10 14.22
N LEU A 69 -4.14 12.37 13.76
CA LEU A 69 -4.81 11.34 14.55
C LEU A 69 -4.11 9.97 14.42
N PRO A 70 -4.29 9.06 15.40
CA PRO A 70 -3.77 7.70 15.32
C PRO A 70 -4.25 6.98 14.05
N THR A 71 -3.30 6.47 13.27
CA THR A 71 -3.55 5.93 11.92
C THR A 71 -2.91 4.56 11.79
N ILE A 72 -3.62 3.63 11.14
CA ILE A 72 -3.17 2.27 10.84
C ILE A 72 -3.31 2.04 9.33
N GLY A 73 -2.19 1.78 8.68
CA GLY A 73 -2.14 1.44 7.26
C GLY A 73 -1.63 0.03 7.04
N GLN A 74 -2.15 -0.63 6.02
CA GLN A 74 -1.71 -1.94 5.58
C GLN A 74 -1.30 -1.91 4.13
N VAL A 75 -0.17 -2.54 3.81
CA VAL A 75 0.40 -2.58 2.46
C VAL A 75 0.84 -3.99 2.11
N MET A 76 0.58 -4.41 0.87
CA MET A 76 1.06 -5.66 0.30
C MET A 76 1.62 -5.41 -1.09
N VAL A 77 2.88 -5.79 -1.30
CA VAL A 77 3.52 -5.75 -2.61
C VAL A 77 3.04 -6.95 -3.43
N LEU A 78 2.48 -6.69 -4.60
CA LEU A 78 2.09 -7.73 -5.56
C LEU A 78 3.23 -7.98 -6.54
N ASN A 79 3.84 -6.91 -7.06
CA ASN A 79 5.04 -6.94 -7.88
C ASN A 79 5.77 -5.57 -7.77
N PRO A 80 6.96 -5.39 -8.36
CA PRO A 80 7.71 -4.14 -8.22
C PRO A 80 6.99 -2.87 -8.72
N LYS A 81 5.95 -3.01 -9.55
CA LYS A 81 5.15 -1.90 -10.11
C LYS A 81 3.73 -1.89 -9.57
N GLU A 82 3.41 -2.72 -8.58
CA GLU A 82 2.04 -2.90 -8.14
C GLU A 82 1.93 -3.33 -6.68
N PHE A 83 1.02 -2.68 -5.96
CA PHE A 83 0.76 -3.00 -4.57
C PHE A 83 -0.69 -2.74 -4.20
N LEU A 84 -1.10 -3.33 -3.09
CA LEU A 84 -2.36 -3.05 -2.42
C LEU A 84 -2.08 -2.17 -1.20
N VAL A 85 -2.97 -1.22 -0.96
CA VAL A 85 -2.94 -0.37 0.22
C VAL A 85 -4.36 -0.26 0.80
N LYS A 86 -4.47 -0.40 2.11
CA LYS A 86 -5.71 -0.25 2.87
C LYS A 86 -5.48 0.72 4.01
N SER A 87 -6.38 1.68 4.18
CA SER A 87 -6.45 2.44 5.42
C SER A 87 -7.36 1.69 6.39
N VAL A 88 -6.80 1.17 7.49
CA VAL A 88 -7.56 0.41 8.50
C VAL A 88 -8.19 1.37 9.50
N ARG A 89 -7.44 2.37 9.94
CA ARG A 89 -7.90 3.43 10.85
C ARG A 89 -7.24 4.75 10.46
N GLY A 90 -7.96 5.85 10.55
CA GLY A 90 -7.54 7.14 10.00
C GLY A 90 -7.56 7.12 8.47
N SER A 91 -7.33 8.27 7.84
CA SER A 91 -7.11 8.32 6.40
C SER A 91 -5.61 8.38 6.07
N LEU A 92 -5.25 7.79 4.94
CA LEU A 92 -3.89 7.81 4.41
C LEU A 92 -3.79 8.78 3.26
N ARG A 93 -2.68 9.53 3.22
CA ARG A 93 -2.23 10.27 2.05
C ARG A 93 -1.18 9.44 1.35
N ILE A 94 -1.35 9.25 0.06
CA ILE A 94 -0.40 8.54 -0.79
C ILE A 94 0.02 9.43 -1.94
N ALA A 95 1.32 9.62 -2.08
CA ALA A 95 1.95 10.39 -3.14
C ALA A 95 2.69 9.44 -4.08
N VAL A 96 2.43 9.56 -5.39
CA VAL A 96 3.17 8.89 -6.45
C VAL A 96 3.63 9.97 -7.40
N GLU A 97 4.95 10.24 -7.44
CA GLU A 97 5.50 11.44 -8.09
C GLU A 97 4.77 12.71 -7.60
N ASP A 98 4.11 13.43 -8.50
CA ASP A 98 3.39 14.67 -8.22
C ASP A 98 1.88 14.47 -7.93
N ASP A 99 1.32 13.26 -8.14
CA ASP A 99 -0.09 13.00 -7.80
C ASP A 99 -0.19 12.55 -6.35
N VAL A 100 -1.11 13.20 -5.63
CA VAL A 100 -1.36 12.93 -4.23
C VAL A 100 -2.83 12.69 -4.00
N ARG A 101 -3.15 11.51 -3.44
CA ARG A 101 -4.52 11.10 -3.16
C ARG A 101 -4.70 10.75 -1.70
N GLU A 102 -5.93 10.88 -1.25
CA GLU A 102 -6.38 10.40 0.04
C GLU A 102 -7.08 9.05 -0.11
N ILE A 103 -6.75 8.12 0.78
CA ILE A 103 -7.45 6.86 0.99
C ILE A 103 -8.22 7.01 2.30
N PRO A 104 -9.56 7.13 2.25
CA PRO A 104 -10.36 7.23 3.44
C PRO A 104 -10.22 5.99 4.34
N GLU A 105 -10.54 6.16 5.63
CA GLU A 105 -10.61 5.05 6.57
C GLU A 105 -11.52 3.93 6.06
N GLY A 106 -11.07 2.67 6.21
CA GLY A 106 -11.80 1.48 5.77
C GLY A 106 -11.68 1.17 4.27
N VAL A 107 -11.17 2.12 3.47
CA VAL A 107 -11.06 1.96 2.00
C VAL A 107 -9.73 1.34 1.62
N ALA A 108 -9.73 0.59 0.52
CA ALA A 108 -8.53 -0.01 -0.04
C ALA A 108 -8.44 0.17 -1.56
N TYR A 109 -7.21 0.25 -2.05
CA TYR A 109 -6.90 0.41 -3.46
C TYR A 109 -5.82 -0.58 -3.89
N ARG A 110 -5.93 -1.03 -5.15
CA ARG A 110 -4.82 -1.58 -5.93
C ARG A 110 -4.20 -0.44 -6.73
N VAL A 111 -2.89 -0.25 -6.55
CA VAL A 111 -2.11 0.80 -7.21
C VAL A 111 -1.20 0.15 -8.24
N VAL A 112 -1.37 0.52 -9.49
CA VAL A 112 -0.57 0.03 -10.62
C VAL A 112 0.25 1.20 -11.15
N LEU A 113 1.58 1.15 -11.00
CA LEU A 113 2.50 2.25 -11.29
C LEU A 113 2.92 2.36 -12.76
N ASP A 114 2.52 1.42 -13.62
CA ASP A 114 2.76 1.46 -15.06
C ASP A 114 1.54 0.90 -15.81
N PRO A 115 0.69 1.77 -16.38
CA PRO A 115 -0.50 1.35 -17.11
C PRO A 115 -0.19 0.91 -18.54
N THR A 116 1.02 1.17 -19.07
CA THR A 116 1.41 0.76 -20.43
C THR A 116 1.75 -0.73 -20.49
N ALA A 117 2.05 -1.35 -19.36
CA ALA A 117 2.13 -2.81 -19.22
C ALA A 117 0.76 -3.51 -19.28
N ALA A 118 -0.34 -2.75 -19.32
CA ALA A 118 -1.72 -3.23 -19.43
C ALA A 118 -2.38 -2.82 -20.77
N GLU A 119 -1.61 -2.63 -21.84
CA GLU A 119 -2.18 -2.50 -23.19
C GLU A 119 -2.46 -3.90 -23.79
N PRO A 120 -3.72 -4.25 -24.10
CA PRO A 120 -3.99 -5.28 -25.09
C PRO A 120 -3.41 -4.84 -26.44
N GLU A 121 -2.84 -5.78 -27.19
CA GLU A 121 -2.28 -5.55 -28.52
C GLU A 121 -3.22 -4.70 -29.41
N PRO A 122 -2.67 -3.84 -30.28
CA PRO A 122 -3.46 -2.95 -31.12
C PRO A 122 -4.35 -3.76 -32.07
N GLN A 123 -5.66 -3.70 -31.86
CA GLN A 123 -6.64 -4.17 -32.84
C GLN A 123 -6.55 -3.29 -34.11
N GLY A 124 -6.14 -3.90 -35.22
CA GLY A 124 -6.11 -3.30 -36.55
C GLY A 124 -7.51 -3.04 -37.15
N PRO A 125 -7.61 -2.89 -38.48
CA PRO A 125 -7.43 -1.65 -39.22
C PRO A 125 -8.73 -0.80 -39.35
N ARG A 126 -8.55 0.49 -39.07
CA ARG A 126 -9.18 1.70 -39.62
C ARG A 126 -10.44 1.55 -40.50
N GLY A 127 -11.61 1.76 -39.89
CA GLY A 127 -12.84 2.15 -40.58
C GLY A 127 -12.91 3.67 -40.78
N ALA A 128 -13.31 4.12 -41.96
CA ALA A 128 -13.31 5.51 -42.39
C ALA A 128 -14.42 6.35 -41.73
N GLY A 129 -14.08 7.58 -41.32
CA GLY A 129 -15.03 8.67 -41.14
C GLY A 129 -15.37 9.05 -39.70
N ALA A 130 -14.47 9.75 -39.00
CA ALA A 130 -14.85 10.63 -37.89
C ALA A 130 -13.81 11.75 -37.75
N LYS A 131 -14.28 12.99 -37.61
CA LYS A 131 -13.45 14.20 -37.55
C LYS A 131 -12.49 14.12 -36.35
N ASP A 132 -11.19 14.14 -36.64
CA ASP A 132 -10.07 14.06 -35.69
C ASP A 132 -10.04 15.27 -34.74
N HIS A 133 -10.85 15.27 -33.68
CA HIS A 133 -10.55 16.06 -32.48
C HIS A 133 -9.55 15.27 -31.63
N LYS A 134 -8.27 15.31 -32.04
CA LYS A 134 -7.16 14.78 -31.26
C LYS A 134 -6.88 15.70 -30.08
N TRP A 135 -7.70 15.61 -29.04
CA TRP A 135 -7.31 16.08 -27.72
C TRP A 135 -6.13 15.21 -27.27
N PRO A 136 -5.00 15.78 -26.84
CA PRO A 136 -3.91 14.99 -26.31
C PRO A 136 -4.36 14.38 -24.99
N ILE A 137 -4.87 13.15 -25.03
CA ILE A 137 -5.09 12.34 -23.84
C ILE A 137 -3.70 12.02 -23.30
N LYS A 138 -3.24 12.81 -22.32
CA LYS A 138 -2.03 12.45 -21.56
C LYS A 138 -2.29 11.06 -20.97
N LYS A 139 -1.53 10.05 -21.42
CA LYS A 139 -1.61 8.70 -20.83
C LYS A 139 -1.33 8.84 -19.33
N PRO A 140 -2.21 8.34 -18.44
CA PRO A 140 -1.91 8.37 -17.00
C PRO A 140 -0.65 7.56 -16.75
N LYS A 141 0.19 7.97 -15.80
CA LYS A 141 1.41 7.22 -15.45
C LYS A 141 1.14 6.06 -14.49
N PHE A 142 -0.03 5.99 -13.86
CA PHE A 142 -0.45 4.93 -12.94
C PHE A 142 -1.99 4.84 -12.88
N ILE A 143 -2.53 3.74 -12.37
CA ILE A 143 -3.96 3.49 -12.19
C ILE A 143 -4.26 3.13 -10.73
N TRP A 144 -5.38 3.64 -10.22
CA TRP A 144 -5.93 3.33 -8.91
C TRP A 144 -7.24 2.59 -9.07
N ILE A 145 -7.31 1.37 -8.56
CA ILE A 145 -8.52 0.55 -8.63
C ILE A 145 -9.05 0.39 -7.20
N PRO A 146 -10.21 0.96 -6.84
CA PRO A 146 -10.81 0.69 -5.55
C PRO A 146 -11.15 -0.80 -5.47
N ILE A 147 -10.87 -1.42 -4.32
CA ILE A 147 -11.10 -2.85 -4.11
C ILE A 147 -11.73 -3.10 -2.75
N SER A 148 -12.63 -4.08 -2.71
CA SER A 148 -13.18 -4.62 -1.47
C SER A 148 -12.18 -5.62 -0.89
N LEU A 149 -11.15 -5.12 -0.19
CA LEU A 149 -10.27 -6.01 0.57
C LEU A 149 -10.94 -6.38 1.87
N ALA A 150 -11.67 -7.49 1.84
CA ALA A 150 -12.17 -8.11 3.04
C ALA A 150 -11.02 -8.29 4.03
N ILE A 151 -9.88 -8.84 3.60
CA ILE A 151 -8.76 -9.15 4.47
C ILE A 151 -7.47 -9.25 3.64
N ILE A 152 -6.53 -8.31 3.78
CA ILE A 152 -5.13 -8.65 3.51
C ILE A 152 -4.63 -9.23 4.85
N GLY A 153 -4.30 -10.52 4.91
CA GLY A 153 -3.55 -11.10 6.03
C GLY A 153 -4.25 -11.28 7.39
N THR A 154 -5.47 -11.82 7.44
CA THR A 154 -5.95 -12.56 8.62
C THR A 154 -5.60 -14.02 8.43
N VAL A 155 -4.33 -14.36 8.63
CA VAL A 155 -3.94 -15.79 8.68
C VAL A 155 -3.20 -16.15 9.97
N TRP A 156 -2.80 -15.20 10.83
CA TRP A 156 -2.21 -15.56 12.14
C TRP A 156 -2.74 -14.80 13.37
N ALA A 157 -3.71 -13.90 13.21
CA ALA A 157 -4.33 -13.21 14.36
C ALA A 157 -5.68 -13.80 14.81
N VAL A 158 -6.23 -14.80 14.08
CA VAL A 158 -7.55 -15.39 14.39
C VAL A 158 -7.47 -16.81 14.93
N HIS A 159 -6.35 -17.53 14.79
CA HIS A 159 -6.23 -18.84 15.43
C HIS A 159 -6.13 -18.70 16.96
N GLU A 160 -5.35 -17.74 17.46
CA GLU A 160 -5.16 -17.55 18.91
C GLU A 160 -6.37 -16.91 19.62
N ALA A 161 -7.26 -16.24 18.88
CA ALA A 161 -8.42 -15.53 19.46
C ALA A 161 -9.72 -16.34 19.41
N LEU A 162 -9.76 -17.45 18.66
CA LEU A 162 -10.93 -18.33 18.57
C LEU A 162 -10.73 -19.68 19.25
N GLU A 163 -9.51 -20.02 19.67
CA GLU A 163 -9.18 -21.32 20.27
C GLU A 163 -9.08 -21.31 21.81
N SER A 164 -9.69 -20.32 22.48
CA SER A 164 -10.02 -20.50 23.90
C SER A 164 -11.26 -19.74 24.34
N PRO A 165 -12.40 -20.44 24.32
CA PRO A 165 -13.32 -20.43 25.45
C PRO A 165 -13.42 -21.85 26.06
N ASP A 166 -12.94 -22.00 27.32
CA ASP A 166 -13.23 -23.06 28.32
C ASP A 166 -12.95 -24.54 27.94
N ARG A 167 -11.88 -25.15 28.48
CA ARG A 167 -11.80 -25.96 29.75
C ARG A 167 -11.66 -27.46 29.46
N PRO A 168 -11.07 -28.28 30.36
CA PRO A 168 -11.37 -28.43 31.79
C PRO A 168 -10.55 -27.57 32.75
#